data_AF-A0A9P3B017-F1
#
_entry.id   AF-A0A9P3B017-F1
#
_cell.length_a   1.000
_cell.length_b   1.000
_cell.length_c   1.000
_cell.angle_alpha   90.00
_cell.angle_beta   90.00
_cell.angle_gamma   90.00
#
_symmetry.space_group_name_H-M   'P 1'
#
loop_
_entity.id
_entity.type
_entity.pdbx_description
1 polymer ?
#
loop_
_entity_poly.entity_id
_entity_poly.type
_entity_poly.pdbx_seq_one_letter_code
_entity_poly.pdbx_strand_id
1 'polypeptide(L)'
;MAAGRRCLRVAAEVGGTVLLIDAKDERAAAWYARYVALPLLDAPLSTLLPLDLMAEALKSAHPPTKRYLEQQKREKLHIPLHGATPSC
;
A
#
# COMPACT_ATOMS: atom_id res chain seq x y z
N MET A 1 -2.52 10.06 8.52
CA MET A 1 -3.25 9.35 7.45
C MET A 1 -3.57 7.91 7.88
N ALA A 2 -4.82 7.63 8.24
CA ALA A 2 -5.23 6.30 8.74
C ALA A 2 -5.65 5.31 7.63
N ALA A 3 -6.05 5.79 6.45
CA ALA A 3 -6.48 4.93 5.34
C ALA A 3 -5.31 4.10 4.75
N GLY A 4 -4.23 4.75 4.31
CA GLY A 4 -3.09 4.04 3.72
C GLY A 4 -2.46 2.98 4.65
N ARG A 5 -2.37 3.26 5.96
CA ARG A 5 -1.89 2.26 6.94
C ARG A 5 -2.81 1.05 7.07
N ARG A 6 -4.13 1.23 6.97
CA ARG A 6 -5.08 0.11 6.98
C ARG A 6 -4.93 -0.74 5.71
N CYS A 7 -4.77 -0.10 4.56
CA CYS A 7 -4.53 -0.78 3.28
C CYS A 7 -3.24 -1.61 3.32
N LEU A 8 -2.13 -1.03 3.82
CA LEU A 8 -0.86 -1.75 3.96
C LEU A 8 -0.97 -2.96 4.89
N ARG A 9 -1.68 -2.83 6.01
CA ARG A 9 -1.89 -3.95 6.94
C ARG A 9 -2.67 -5.08 6.28
N VAL A 10 -3.75 -4.78 5.56
CA VAL A 10 -4.50 -5.82 4.84
C VAL A 10 -3.63 -6.47 3.78
N ALA A 11 -2.90 -5.68 2.99
CA ALA A 11 -2.04 -6.18 1.93
C ALA A 11 -0.90 -7.09 2.44
N ALA A 12 -0.41 -6.87 3.67
CA ALA A 12 0.58 -7.74 4.31
C ALA A 12 0.03 -9.14 4.62
N GLU A 13 -1.26 -9.25 4.92
CA GLU A 13 -1.91 -10.53 5.25
C GLU A 13 -2.38 -11.29 4.00
N VAL A 14 -2.85 -10.57 2.96
CA VAL A 14 -3.53 -11.18 1.81
C VAL A 14 -2.73 -11.17 0.51
N GLY A 15 -1.57 -10.50 0.48
CA GLY A 15 -0.72 -10.39 -0.70
C GLY A 15 -1.23 -9.37 -1.73
N GLY A 16 -1.14 -8.07 -1.42
CA GLY A 16 -1.43 -6.97 -2.35
C GLY A 16 -0.17 -6.25 -2.83
N THR A 17 -0.17 -5.75 -4.07
CA THR A 17 0.96 -5.00 -4.67
C THR A 17 0.63 -3.53 -4.95
N VAL A 18 -0.63 -3.23 -5.25
CA VAL A 18 -1.09 -1.90 -5.67
C VAL A 18 -2.42 -1.57 -4.98
N LEU A 19 -2.61 -0.29 -4.64
CA LEU A 19 -3.89 0.28 -4.26
C LEU A 19 -4.58 0.87 -5.48
N LEU A 20 -5.77 0.35 -5.81
CA LEU A 20 -6.67 0.96 -6.77
C LEU A 20 -7.49 2.06 -6.09
N ILE A 21 -7.52 3.26 -6.69
CA ILE A 21 -8.26 4.42 -6.20
C ILE A 21 -9.23 4.86 -7.29
N ASP A 22 -10.52 4.81 -7.01
CA ASP A 22 -11.51 5.48 -7.85
C ASP A 22 -11.60 6.96 -7.46
N ALA A 23 -11.19 7.81 -8.38
CA ALA A 23 -11.37 9.25 -8.27
C ALA A 23 -12.85 9.59 -8.46
N LYS A 24 -13.36 10.50 -7.63
CA LYS A 24 -14.74 10.99 -7.73
C LYS A 24 -15.01 11.72 -9.04
N ASP A 25 -14.00 12.43 -9.55
CA ASP A 25 -14.09 13.30 -10.71
C ASP A 25 -12.69 13.50 -11.34
N GLU A 26 -12.64 14.15 -12.50
CA GLU A 26 -11.41 14.40 -13.27
C GLU A 26 -10.42 15.27 -12.51
N ARG A 27 -10.93 16.18 -11.66
CA ARG A 27 -10.08 17.02 -10.81
C ARG A 27 -9.36 16.18 -9.75
N ALA A 28 -10.06 15.23 -9.13
CA ALA A 28 -9.47 14.29 -8.20
C ALA A 28 -8.48 13.35 -8.90
N ALA A 29 -8.81 12.86 -10.10
CA ALA A 29 -7.90 12.02 -10.89
C ALA A 29 -6.59 12.78 -11.22
N ALA A 30 -6.70 14.01 -11.69
CA ALA A 30 -5.55 14.88 -11.97
C ALA A 30 -4.75 15.23 -10.71
N TRP A 31 -5.38 15.27 -9.53
CA TRP A 31 -4.68 15.44 -8.26
C TRP A 31 -3.85 14.19 -7.93
N TYR A 32 -4.42 12.99 -8.02
CA TYR A 32 -3.72 11.74 -7.76
C TYR A 32 -2.58 11.48 -8.74
N ALA A 33 -2.76 11.80 -10.02
CA ALA A 33 -1.74 11.63 -11.06
C ALA A 33 -0.40 12.33 -10.75
N ARG A 34 -0.44 13.41 -9.96
CA ARG A 34 0.77 14.14 -9.51
C ARG A 34 1.61 13.36 -8.51
N TYR A 35 1.02 12.38 -7.83
CA TYR A 35 1.67 11.57 -6.79
C TYR A 35 2.01 10.16 -7.31
N VAL A 36 2.39 10.06 -8.58
CA VAL A 36 2.80 8.81 -9.25
C VAL A 36 1.65 7.79 -9.39
N ALA A 37 0.41 8.23 -9.19
CA ALA A 37 -0.74 7.39 -9.41
C ALA A 37 -0.99 7.29 -10.93
N LEU A 38 -1.01 6.08 -11.47
CA LEU A 38 -1.15 5.84 -12.91
C LEU A 38 -2.62 5.58 -13.27
N PRO A 39 -3.24 6.36 -14.17
CA PRO A 39 -4.63 6.10 -14.59
C PRO A 39 -4.70 4.82 -15.42
N LEU A 40 -5.80 4.10 -15.32
CA LEU A 40 -6.11 2.97 -16.21
C LEU A 40 -6.44 3.48 -17.62
N LEU A 41 -6.08 2.68 -18.64
CA LEU A 41 -6.26 3.05 -20.04
C LEU A 41 -7.74 3.17 -20.44
N ASP A 42 -8.57 2.29 -19.90
CA ASP A 42 -10.00 2.17 -20.15
C ASP A 42 -10.86 2.82 -19.06
N ALA A 43 -10.26 3.13 -17.91
CA ALA A 43 -10.90 3.76 -16.76
C ALA A 43 -10.02 4.90 -16.21
N PRO A 44 -10.03 6.09 -16.84
CA PRO A 44 -9.12 7.19 -16.48
C PRO A 44 -9.39 7.80 -15.10
N LEU A 45 -10.56 7.55 -14.51
CA LEU A 45 -10.86 7.91 -13.12
C LEU A 45 -10.36 6.87 -12.11
N SER A 46 -10.01 5.68 -12.56
CA SER A 46 -9.43 4.62 -11.73
C SER A 46 -7.91 4.70 -11.81
N THR A 47 -7.28 4.92 -10.67
CA THR A 47 -5.84 5.22 -10.59
C THR A 47 -5.12 4.20 -9.71
N LEU A 48 -3.96 3.73 -10.15
CA LEU A 48 -3.12 2.76 -9.45
C LEU A 48 -2.01 3.45 -8.66
N LEU A 49 -1.91 3.13 -7.37
CA LEU A 49 -0.81 3.57 -6.50
C LEU A 49 -0.05 2.37 -5.94
N PRO A 50 1.23 2.18 -6.31
CA PRO A 50 2.06 1.12 -5.73
C PRO A 50 2.15 1.20 -4.20
N LEU A 51 2.02 0.04 -3.53
CA LEU A 51 1.99 -0.01 -2.06
C LEU A 51 3.37 0.28 -1.43
N ASP A 52 4.45 -0.03 -2.13
CA ASP A 52 5.82 0.30 -1.72
C ASP A 52 6.05 1.82 -1.64
N LEU A 53 5.56 2.56 -2.65
CA LEU A 53 5.63 4.01 -2.67
C LEU A 53 4.79 4.61 -1.54
N MET A 54 3.60 4.07 -1.29
CA MET A 54 2.76 4.50 -0.18
C MET A 54 3.42 4.23 1.18
N ALA A 55 4.06 3.07 1.35
CA ALA A 55 4.78 2.74 2.56
C ALA A 55 5.93 3.72 2.80
N GLU A 56 6.67 4.08 1.75
CA GLU A 56 7.75 5.06 1.85
C GLU A 56 7.23 6.48 2.18
N ALA A 57 6.18 6.91 1.50
CA ALA A 57 5.53 8.20 1.78
C ALA A 57 4.98 8.27 3.23
N LEU A 58 4.50 7.16 3.79
CA LEU A 58 4.01 7.12 5.17
C LEU A 58 5.14 7.15 6.21
N LYS A 59 6.32 6.60 5.90
CA LYS A 59 7.51 6.71 6.77
C LYS A 59 8.00 8.15 6.85
N SER A 60 8.00 8.87 5.72
CA SER A 60 8.47 10.25 5.65
C SER A 60 7.46 11.25 6.24
N ALA A 61 6.17 11.01 6.07
CA ALA A 61 5.10 11.88 6.60
C ALA A 61 4.95 11.82 8.14
N HIS A 62 5.45 10.77 8.78
CA HIS A 62 5.48 10.66 10.24
C HIS A 62 6.67 9.80 10.67
N PRO A 63 7.78 10.40 11.15
CA PRO A 63 8.94 9.64 11.57
C PRO A 63 8.53 8.59 12.61
N PRO A 64 8.90 7.33 12.41
CA PRO A 64 8.40 6.24 13.24
C PRO A 64 8.87 6.41 14.68
N THR A 65 7.95 6.32 15.62
CA THR A 65 8.30 6.23 17.04
C THR A 65 9.07 4.92 17.29
N LYS A 66 9.98 4.90 18.28
CA LYS A 66 10.81 3.71 18.59
C LYS A 66 10.00 2.40 18.66
N ARG A 67 8.78 2.47 19.22
CA ARG A 67 7.86 1.33 19.33
C ARG A 67 7.41 0.76 17.98
N TYR A 68 7.22 1.59 16.96
CA TYR A 68 6.83 1.16 15.61
C TYR A 68 7.97 0.42 14.91
N LEU A 69 9.21 0.90 15.06
CA LEU A 69 10.40 0.24 14.51
C LEU A 69 10.63 -1.13 15.12
N GLU A 70 10.45 -1.28 16.44
CA GLU A 70 10.58 -2.56 17.11
C GLU A 70 9.49 -3.57 16.71
N GLN A 71 8.26 -3.10 16.53
CA GLN A 71 7.15 -3.94 16.09
C GLN A 71 7.33 -4.42 14.65
N GLN A 72 7.79 -3.54 13.76
CA GLN A 72 8.16 -3.89 12.38
C GLN A 72 9.34 -4.86 12.31
N LYS A 73 10.33 -4.71 13.21
CA LYS A 73 11.47 -5.65 13.30
C LYS A 73 11.02 -7.03 13.80
N ARG A 74 10.02 -7.09 14.70
CA ARG A 74 9.36 -8.33 15.14
C ARG A 74 8.50 -8.96 14.03
N GLU A 75 7.72 -8.18 13.30
CA GLU A 75 6.91 -8.65 12.17
C GLU A 75 7.79 -9.19 11.04
N LYS A 76 8.86 -8.48 10.66
CA LYS A 76 9.84 -8.97 9.67
C LYS A 76 10.58 -10.24 10.10
N LEU A 77 10.65 -10.52 11.40
CA LEU A 77 11.24 -11.76 11.91
C LEU A 77 10.31 -12.97 11.78
N HIS A 78 9.01 -12.75 11.51
CA HIS A 78 7.99 -13.80 11.56
C HIS A 78 7.30 -14.09 10.21
N ILE A 79 7.83 -13.57 9.09
CA ILE A 79 7.30 -13.92 7.76
C ILE A 79 8.08 -15.13 7.22
N PRO A 80 7.52 -16.35 7.18
CA PRO A 80 8.12 -17.43 6.41
C PRO A 80 7.96 -17.08 4.92
N LEU A 81 9.06 -17.10 4.16
CA LEU A 81 9.02 -17.08 2.70
C LEU A 81 8.37 -18.39 2.22
N HIS A 82 7.33 -18.27 1.38
CA HIS A 82 6.39 -19.29 0.88
C HIS A 82 6.89 -20.74 0.68
N GLY A 83 5.99 -21.72 0.93
CA GLY A 83 5.86 -22.92 0.10
C GLY A 83 5.69 -24.27 0.81
N ALA A 84 4.44 -24.67 1.10
CA ALA A 84 4.01 -26.08 1.13
C ALA A 84 2.48 -26.15 1.22
N THR A 85 1.81 -26.47 0.11
CA THR A 85 0.46 -27.05 0.15
C THR A 85 0.56 -28.48 0.69
N PRO A 86 -0.24 -28.93 1.67
CA PRO A 86 -0.49 -30.35 1.85
C PRO A 86 -1.70 -30.73 0.99
N SER A 87 -1.44 -31.55 -0.03
CA SER A 87 -2.44 -32.48 -0.55
C SER A 87 -2.70 -33.56 0.51
N CYS A 88 -3.99 -33.88 0.67
CA CYS A 88 -4.58 -34.92 1.52
C CYS A 88 -4.70 -34.60 3.02
#